data_AF-A0A1F8DVX0-F1
#
_entry.id   AF-A0A1F8DVX0-F1
#
_cell.length_a   1.000
_cell.length_b   1.000
_cell.length_c   1.000
_cell.angle_alpha   90.00
_cell.angle_beta   90.00
_cell.angle_gamma   90.00
#
_symmetry.space_group_name_H-M   'P 1'
#
loop_
_entity.id
_entity.type
_entity.pdbx_description
1 polymer ?
#
loop_
_entity_poly.entity_id
_entity_poly.type
_entity_poly.pdbx_seq_one_letter_code
_entity_poly.pdbx_strand_id
1 'polypeptide(L)'
;MQRFLMACALSFIGSLVSLELGAYWWAGLALGFVAGYIGYDARSIVSAISLAFTETCKKVSMPSVHIPKERAKLMFYGFGAGASAMMTAMLTFFGCGFLSEGVNPFLCASYFTAVAIPSLICGLLCMVPSEANNLEHASKIIKVAHPIPFFCWTLPRGIIWVIVRIPTAVAIAYRFCATFICTTFKYVHSNARLLFGIDVAIGVAVGHYTGSALLGGLAGGAWWLLDWHLISVKVMGLKAA
;
A
#
# COMPACT_ATOMS: atom_id res chain seq x y z
N MET A 1 17.84 16.30 27.47
CA MET A 1 18.31 17.47 26.68
C MET A 1 18.43 17.19 25.18
N GLN A 2 19.06 16.10 24.74
CA GLN A 2 19.22 15.78 23.30
C GLN A 2 17.89 15.75 22.51
N ARG A 3 16.82 15.20 23.09
CA ARG A 3 15.50 15.12 22.44
C ARG A 3 14.86 16.48 22.21
N PHE A 4 14.99 17.40 23.15
CA PHE A 4 14.54 18.79 22.98
C PHE A 4 15.23 19.46 21.79
N LEU A 5 16.58 19.35 21.73
CA LEU A 5 17.35 19.90 20.60
C LEU A 5 16.94 19.26 19.27
N MET A 6 16.65 17.97 19.26
CA MET A 6 16.18 17.26 18.07
C MET A 6 14.79 17.73 17.63
N ALA A 7 13.86 17.94 18.57
CA ALA A 7 12.54 18.51 18.26
C ALA A 7 12.70 19.90 17.65
N CYS A 8 13.53 20.76 18.25
CA CYS A 8 13.83 22.09 17.72
C CYS A 8 14.41 22.03 16.30
N ALA A 9 15.41 21.18 16.07
CA ALA A 9 16.09 21.07 14.78
C ALA A 9 15.15 20.55 13.68
N LEU A 10 14.35 19.52 13.98
CA LEU A 10 13.42 18.95 13.01
C LEU A 10 12.25 19.89 12.70
N SER A 11 11.72 20.59 13.71
CA SER A 11 10.71 21.63 13.48
C SER A 11 11.28 22.79 12.66
N PHE A 12 12.51 23.21 12.93
CA PHE A 12 13.19 24.25 12.15
C PHE A 12 13.34 23.85 10.68
N ILE A 13 13.85 22.65 10.40
CA ILE A 13 14.02 22.14 9.04
C ILE A 13 12.66 21.99 8.34
N GLY A 14 11.67 21.41 9.02
CA GLY A 14 10.33 21.25 8.47
C GLY A 14 9.65 22.60 8.19
N SER A 15 9.87 23.61 9.04
CA SER A 15 9.42 24.98 8.80
C SER A 15 10.10 25.61 7.59
N LEU A 16 11.41 25.42 7.39
CA LEU A 16 12.09 25.89 6.17
C LEU A 16 11.46 25.28 4.91
N VAL A 17 11.30 23.96 4.88
CA VAL A 17 10.65 23.27 3.75
C VAL A 17 9.23 23.79 3.52
N SER A 18 8.49 24.00 4.60
CA SER A 18 7.12 24.51 4.58
C SER A 18 7.03 25.94 4.02
N LEU A 19 8.00 26.80 4.34
CA LEU A 19 8.09 28.17 3.83
C LEU A 19 8.45 28.21 2.34
N GLU A 20 9.40 27.37 1.90
CA GLU A 20 9.81 27.29 0.48
C GLU A 20 8.69 26.75 -0.43
N LEU A 21 7.84 25.86 0.08
CA LEU A 21 6.79 25.21 -0.71
C LEU A 21 5.49 26.03 -0.85
N GLY A 22 5.36 27.15 -0.14
CA GLY A 22 4.20 28.05 -0.24
C GLY A 22 2.86 27.34 -0.04
N ALA A 23 2.07 27.18 -1.11
CA ALA A 23 0.77 26.49 -1.06
C ALA A 23 0.87 25.00 -0.66
N TYR A 24 2.03 24.36 -0.86
CA TYR A 24 2.27 22.96 -0.51
C TYR A 24 2.96 22.78 0.85
N TRP A 25 2.82 23.77 1.74
CA TRP A 25 3.40 23.80 3.10
C TRP A 25 3.11 22.54 3.95
N TRP A 26 1.96 21.89 3.71
CA TRP A 26 1.58 20.64 4.37
C TRP A 26 2.58 19.49 4.12
N ALA A 27 3.35 19.55 3.04
CA ALA A 27 4.42 18.58 2.80
C ALA A 27 5.57 18.74 3.82
N GLY A 28 5.89 19.97 4.24
CA GLY A 28 6.82 20.24 5.33
C GLY A 28 6.32 19.67 6.66
N LEU A 29 5.01 19.76 6.93
CA LEU A 29 4.36 19.12 8.08
C LEU A 29 4.53 17.59 8.06
N ALA A 30 4.21 16.97 6.93
CA ALA A 30 4.32 15.51 6.76
C ALA A 30 5.77 15.04 6.91
N LEU A 31 6.72 15.74 6.30
CA LEU A 31 8.15 15.46 6.42
C LEU A 31 8.65 15.65 7.85
N GLY A 32 8.26 16.73 8.52
CA GLY A 32 8.59 16.99 9.93
C GLY A 32 8.05 15.89 10.85
N PHE A 33 6.78 15.52 10.68
CA PHE A 33 6.17 14.42 11.44
C PHE A 33 6.93 13.11 11.23
N VAL A 34 7.19 12.72 9.98
CA VAL A 34 7.89 11.47 9.64
C VAL A 34 9.33 11.50 10.15
N ALA A 35 10.05 12.61 9.99
CA ALA A 35 11.42 12.76 10.47
C ALA A 35 11.48 12.73 12.00
N GLY A 36 10.54 13.38 12.69
CA GLY A 36 10.41 13.30 14.14
C GLY A 36 10.16 11.87 14.60
N TYR A 37 9.25 11.20 13.91
CA TYR A 37 8.88 9.82 14.20
C TYR A 37 10.05 8.84 14.01
N ILE A 38 10.80 8.95 12.91
CA ILE A 38 11.99 8.13 12.63
C ILE A 38 13.14 8.47 13.58
N GLY A 39 13.37 9.77 13.82
CA GLY A 39 14.46 10.27 14.65
C GLY A 39 14.35 9.82 16.12
N TYR A 40 13.13 9.59 16.60
CA TYR A 40 12.94 9.13 17.98
C TYR A 40 13.47 7.70 18.19
N ASP A 41 13.04 6.72 17.38
CA ASP A 41 13.49 5.33 17.49
C ASP A 41 12.99 4.44 16.32
N ALA A 42 13.62 4.56 15.15
CA ALA A 42 13.27 3.76 13.98
C ALA A 42 13.29 2.23 14.25
N ARG A 43 14.25 1.75 15.06
CA ARG A 43 14.37 0.32 15.37
C ARG A 43 13.16 -0.19 16.14
N SER A 44 12.72 0.56 17.13
CA SER A 44 11.55 0.15 17.91
C SER A 44 10.24 0.25 17.12
N ILE A 45 10.15 1.13 16.13
CA ILE A 45 9.01 1.16 15.21
C ILE A 45 8.98 -0.12 14.37
N VAL A 46 10.12 -0.51 13.79
CA VAL A 46 10.22 -1.76 13.02
C VAL A 46 9.82 -2.96 13.89
N SER A 47 10.27 -3.01 15.15
CA SER A 47 9.84 -4.07 16.07
C SER A 47 8.36 -3.98 16.42
N ALA A 48 7.81 -2.78 16.62
CA ALA A 48 6.39 -2.59 16.92
C ALA A 48 5.49 -3.01 15.76
N ILE A 49 5.89 -2.72 14.51
CA ILE A 49 5.22 -3.18 13.29
C ILE A 49 5.22 -4.71 13.22
N SER A 50 6.37 -5.35 13.47
CA SER A 50 6.48 -6.80 13.48
C SER A 50 5.61 -7.45 14.57
N LEU A 51 5.57 -6.85 15.76
CA LEU A 51 4.72 -7.29 16.87
C LEU A 51 3.24 -7.11 16.54
N ALA A 52 2.86 -5.94 16.02
CA ALA A 52 1.50 -5.64 15.60
C ALA A 52 1.00 -6.59 14.50
N PHE A 53 1.88 -6.92 13.54
CA PHE A 53 1.58 -7.89 12.50
C PHE A 53 1.30 -9.26 13.09
N THR A 54 2.19 -9.73 13.97
CA THR A 54 2.07 -11.03 14.64
C THR A 54 0.80 -11.11 15.50
N GLU A 55 0.49 -10.06 16.27
CA GLU A 55 -0.71 -10.00 17.09
C GLU A 55 -1.99 -9.91 16.23
N THR A 56 -1.94 -9.17 15.12
CA THR A 56 -3.08 -9.09 14.19
C THR A 56 -3.35 -10.42 13.51
N CYS A 57 -2.32 -11.14 13.06
CA CYS A 57 -2.45 -12.49 12.53
C CYS A 57 -3.12 -13.45 13.53
N LYS A 58 -2.80 -13.32 14.83
CA LYS A 58 -3.45 -14.10 15.90
C LYS A 58 -4.92 -13.69 16.09
N LYS A 59 -5.23 -12.39 16.11
CA LYS A 59 -6.59 -11.86 16.38
C LYS A 59 -7.59 -12.09 15.25
N VAL A 60 -7.14 -11.96 14.01
CA VAL A 60 -8.03 -12.07 12.84
C VAL A 60 -8.38 -13.53 12.55
N SER A 61 -7.84 -14.49 13.33
CA SER A 61 -7.96 -15.93 13.09
C SER A 61 -7.77 -16.21 11.61
N MET A 62 -6.71 -15.63 11.03
CA MET A 62 -6.33 -15.92 9.65
C MET A 62 -6.34 -17.44 9.57
N PRO A 63 -7.25 -18.05 8.79
CA PRO A 63 -7.19 -19.49 8.62
C PRO A 63 -5.76 -19.76 8.21
N SER A 64 -5.09 -20.70 8.86
CA SER A 64 -3.76 -21.14 8.43
C SER A 64 -3.97 -21.79 7.07
N VAL A 65 -4.15 -20.97 6.04
CA VAL A 65 -4.30 -21.42 4.68
C VAL A 65 -2.90 -21.86 4.35
N HIS A 66 -2.65 -23.13 4.59
CA HIS A 66 -1.48 -23.81 4.10
C HIS A 66 -1.67 -23.87 2.59
N ILE A 67 -1.41 -22.76 1.91
CA ILE A 67 -1.42 -22.68 0.47
C ILE A 67 -0.20 -23.49 0.07
N PRO A 68 -0.37 -24.66 -0.58
CA PRO A 68 0.76 -25.44 -1.05
C PRO A 68 1.65 -24.54 -1.91
N LYS A 69 2.97 -24.60 -1.73
CA LYS A 69 3.93 -23.71 -2.43
C LYS A 69 3.67 -23.64 -3.94
N GLU A 70 3.26 -24.76 -4.54
CA GLU A 70 2.92 -24.84 -5.96
C GLU A 70 1.66 -24.04 -6.36
N ARG A 71 0.65 -23.97 -5.49
CA ARG A 71 -0.53 -23.11 -5.73
C ARG A 71 -0.19 -21.63 -5.57
N ALA A 72 0.68 -21.29 -4.63
CA ALA A 72 1.15 -19.91 -4.46
C ALA A 72 1.96 -19.44 -5.68
N LYS A 73 2.88 -20.27 -6.20
CA LYS A 73 3.61 -20.01 -7.44
C LYS A 73 2.66 -19.81 -8.62
N LEU A 74 1.67 -20.69 -8.78
CA LEU A 74 0.69 -20.58 -9.87
C LEU A 74 -0.14 -19.29 -9.78
N MET A 75 -0.55 -18.89 -8.57
CA MET A 75 -1.24 -17.61 -8.34
C MET A 75 -0.36 -16.41 -8.69
N PHE A 76 0.94 -16.45 -8.34
CA PHE A 76 1.89 -15.40 -8.69
C PHE A 76 2.14 -15.31 -10.20
N TYR A 77 2.31 -16.45 -10.88
CA TYR A 77 2.47 -16.47 -12.34
C TYR A 77 1.19 -16.03 -13.06
N GLY A 78 0.02 -16.44 -12.57
CA GLY A 78 -1.27 -15.98 -13.12
C GLY A 78 -1.49 -14.49 -12.93
N PHE A 79 -1.16 -13.95 -11.75
CA PHE A 79 -1.23 -12.51 -11.49
C PHE A 79 -0.22 -11.73 -12.35
N GLY A 80 1.03 -12.21 -12.45
CA GLY A 80 2.06 -11.59 -13.28
C GLY A 80 1.70 -11.58 -14.76
N ALA A 81 1.16 -12.69 -15.29
CA ALA A 81 0.69 -12.77 -16.67
C ALA A 81 -0.49 -11.82 -16.93
N GLY A 82 -1.47 -11.77 -16.00
CA GLY A 82 -2.61 -10.86 -16.09
C GLY A 82 -2.20 -9.39 -16.02
N ALA A 83 -1.30 -9.04 -15.09
CA ALA A 83 -0.78 -7.69 -14.94
C ALA A 83 0.03 -7.26 -16.17
N SER A 84 0.88 -8.14 -16.72
CA SER A 84 1.63 -7.87 -17.96
C SER A 84 0.69 -7.67 -19.15
N ALA A 85 -0.34 -8.51 -19.33
CA ALA A 85 -1.30 -8.35 -20.40
C ALA A 85 -2.09 -7.03 -20.27
N MET A 86 -2.53 -6.69 -19.04
CA MET A 86 -3.21 -5.43 -18.76
C MET A 86 -2.32 -4.22 -18.99
N MET A 87 -1.04 -4.29 -18.60
CA MET A 87 -0.08 -3.21 -18.80
C MET A 87 0.24 -3.02 -20.28
N THR A 88 0.38 -4.09 -21.06
CA THR A 88 0.51 -4.02 -22.52
C THR A 88 -0.74 -3.41 -23.17
N ALA A 89 -1.93 -3.81 -22.74
CA ALA A 89 -3.19 -3.24 -23.20
C ALA A 89 -3.29 -1.73 -22.89
N MET A 90 -2.94 -1.32 -21.68
CA MET A 90 -2.92 0.08 -21.28
C MET A 90 -1.86 0.87 -22.06
N LEU A 91 -0.64 0.37 -22.18
CA LEU A 91 0.44 1.04 -22.93
C LEU A 91 0.08 1.19 -24.40
N THR A 92 -0.58 0.20 -25.00
CA THR A 92 -1.06 0.27 -26.38
C THR A 92 -2.18 1.30 -26.50
N PHE A 93 -3.14 1.32 -25.58
CA PHE A 93 -4.23 2.30 -25.57
C PHE A 93 -3.71 3.74 -25.40
N PHE A 94 -2.83 3.98 -24.43
CA PHE A 94 -2.23 5.29 -24.20
C PHE A 94 -1.27 5.70 -25.33
N GLY A 95 -0.46 4.78 -25.85
CA GLY A 95 0.44 5.05 -26.97
C GLY A 95 -0.32 5.43 -28.24
N CYS A 96 -1.40 4.72 -28.57
CA CYS A 96 -2.28 5.08 -29.67
C CYS A 96 -3.00 6.41 -29.43
N GLY A 97 -3.38 6.72 -28.19
CA GLY A 97 -4.02 7.99 -27.84
C GLY A 97 -3.07 9.20 -27.95
N PHE A 98 -1.82 9.06 -27.53
CA PHE A 98 -0.80 10.12 -27.61
C PHE A 98 -0.31 10.39 -29.03
N LEU A 99 -0.29 9.38 -29.89
CA LEU A 99 0.10 9.52 -31.31
C LEU A 99 -1.05 10.00 -32.21
N SER A 100 -2.21 10.25 -31.62
CA SER A 100 -3.47 10.52 -32.32
C SER A 100 -4.01 11.91 -31.95
N GLU A 101 -3.42 12.96 -32.50
CA GLU A 101 -4.25 14.10 -32.89
C GLU A 101 -4.91 13.73 -34.23
N GLY A 102 -6.11 13.13 -34.17
CA GLY A 102 -6.96 12.87 -35.34
C GLY A 102 -7.19 11.41 -35.80
N VAL A 103 -6.79 10.38 -35.03
CA VAL A 103 -7.07 8.98 -35.43
C VAL A 103 -8.49 8.56 -35.03
N ASN A 104 -9.18 7.92 -35.97
CA ASN A 104 -10.54 7.44 -35.79
C ASN A 104 -10.60 6.36 -34.68
N PRO A 105 -11.44 6.51 -33.65
CA PRO A 105 -11.53 5.56 -32.54
C PRO A 105 -11.86 4.12 -32.99
N PHE A 106 -12.44 3.93 -34.17
CA PHE A 106 -12.70 2.62 -34.76
C PHE A 106 -11.42 1.84 -35.11
N LEU A 107 -10.33 2.55 -35.46
CA LEU A 107 -9.02 1.96 -35.78
C LEU A 107 -8.28 1.50 -34.52
N CYS A 108 -8.44 2.21 -33.39
CA CYS A 108 -7.92 1.77 -32.09
C CYS A 108 -8.64 0.51 -31.59
N ALA A 109 -9.96 0.44 -31.79
CA ALA A 109 -10.74 -0.74 -31.42
C ALA A 109 -10.35 -1.98 -32.25
N SER A 110 -10.14 -1.83 -33.56
CA SER A 110 -9.75 -2.95 -34.44
C SER A 110 -8.33 -3.47 -34.16
N TYR A 111 -7.40 -2.59 -33.76
CA TYR A 111 -6.06 -2.99 -33.34
C TYR A 111 -6.08 -3.77 -32.02
N PHE A 112 -6.92 -3.35 -31.06
CA PHE A 112 -7.07 -4.05 -29.80
C PHE A 112 -7.62 -5.47 -30.00
N THR A 113 -8.63 -5.64 -30.85
CA THR A 113 -9.11 -6.99 -31.24
C THR A 113 -8.06 -7.77 -32.00
N ALA A 114 -7.32 -7.14 -32.91
CA ALA A 114 -6.28 -7.81 -33.70
C ALA A 114 -5.05 -8.26 -32.88
N VAL A 115 -4.78 -7.67 -31.72
CA VAL A 115 -3.70 -8.11 -30.81
C VAL A 115 -4.23 -9.06 -29.73
N ALA A 116 -5.42 -8.79 -29.19
CA ALA A 116 -6.04 -9.62 -28.15
C ALA A 116 -6.41 -11.02 -28.67
N ILE A 117 -6.93 -11.13 -29.90
CA ILE A 117 -7.36 -12.42 -30.45
C ILE A 117 -6.16 -13.36 -30.70
N PRO A 118 -5.06 -12.95 -31.37
CA PRO A 118 -3.90 -13.83 -31.58
C PRO A 118 -3.14 -14.16 -30.30
N SER A 119 -3.08 -13.24 -29.32
CA SER A 119 -2.44 -13.53 -28.03
C SER A 119 -3.25 -14.52 -27.19
N LEU A 120 -4.58 -14.46 -27.28
CA LEU A 120 -5.47 -15.45 -26.67
C LEU A 120 -5.37 -16.80 -27.40
N ILE A 121 -5.28 -16.80 -28.73
CA ILE A 121 -5.04 -18.01 -29.54
C ILE A 121 -3.66 -18.62 -29.25
N CYS A 122 -2.59 -17.84 -29.18
CA CYS A 122 -1.27 -18.32 -28.79
C CYS A 122 -1.25 -18.85 -27.35
N GLY A 123 -1.95 -18.18 -26.42
CA GLY A 123 -2.14 -18.69 -25.07
C GLY A 123 -2.85 -20.04 -25.04
N LEU A 124 -3.87 -20.23 -25.89
CA LEU A 124 -4.57 -21.50 -26.04
C LEU A 124 -3.70 -22.59 -26.69
N LEU A 125 -2.92 -22.24 -27.72
CA LEU A 125 -2.01 -23.18 -28.41
C LEU A 125 -0.84 -23.61 -27.52
N CYS A 126 -0.25 -22.69 -26.75
CA CYS A 126 0.80 -23.00 -25.77
C CYS A 126 0.29 -23.76 -24.54
N MET A 127 -1.04 -23.81 -24.32
CA MET A 127 -1.68 -24.61 -23.28
C MET A 127 -2.11 -26.01 -23.76
N VAL A 128 -1.92 -26.36 -25.04
CA VAL A 128 -2.05 -27.74 -25.50
C VAL A 128 -0.73 -28.45 -25.19
N PRO A 129 -0.66 -29.33 -24.17
CA PRO A 129 0.57 -30.05 -23.89
C PRO A 129 0.83 -30.99 -25.07
N SER A 130 2.01 -30.87 -25.69
CA SER A 130 2.40 -31.70 -26.84
C SER A 130 2.56 -33.19 -26.52
N GLU A 131 2.28 -33.62 -25.28
CA GLU A 131 2.47 -34.99 -24.78
C GLU A 131 1.28 -35.50 -23.94
N ALA A 132 0.04 -35.19 -24.32
CA ALA A 132 -1.11 -35.84 -23.69
C ALA A 132 -1.28 -37.28 -24.22
N ASN A 133 -0.48 -38.22 -23.71
CA ASN A 133 -0.61 -39.67 -23.99
C ASN A 133 -1.95 -40.29 -23.51
N ASN A 134 -2.81 -39.49 -22.89
CA ASN A 134 -4.11 -39.91 -22.38
C ASN A 134 -5.22 -39.00 -22.94
N LEU A 135 -6.10 -39.58 -23.76
CA LEU A 135 -7.23 -38.93 -24.41
C LEU A 135 -8.17 -38.23 -23.42
N GLU A 136 -8.28 -38.74 -22.20
CA GLU A 136 -9.09 -38.14 -21.13
C GLU A 136 -8.49 -36.81 -20.64
N HIS A 137 -7.16 -36.71 -20.60
CA HIS A 137 -6.46 -35.49 -20.22
C HIS A 137 -6.55 -34.45 -21.34
N ALA A 138 -6.38 -34.87 -22.60
CA ALA A 138 -6.59 -34.01 -23.76
C ALA A 138 -8.03 -33.48 -23.83
N SER A 139 -9.04 -34.32 -23.55
CA SER A 139 -10.45 -33.91 -23.51
C SER A 139 -10.73 -32.88 -22.41
N LYS A 140 -10.13 -33.03 -21.23
CA LYS A 140 -10.23 -32.03 -20.14
C LYS A 140 -9.61 -30.70 -20.55
N ILE A 141 -8.45 -30.72 -21.22
CA ILE A 141 -7.76 -29.52 -21.68
C ILE A 141 -8.56 -28.83 -22.79
N ILE A 142 -9.05 -29.58 -23.78
CA ILE A 142 -9.91 -29.04 -24.85
C ILE A 142 -11.19 -28.45 -24.26
N LYS A 143 -11.84 -29.08 -23.28
CA LYS A 143 -13.04 -28.50 -22.63
C LYS A 143 -12.76 -27.19 -21.88
N VAL A 144 -11.56 -27.03 -21.34
CA VAL A 144 -11.15 -25.80 -20.63
C VAL A 144 -10.66 -24.72 -21.60
N ALA A 145 -10.00 -25.12 -22.70
CA ALA A 145 -9.41 -24.25 -23.72
C ALA A 145 -10.40 -23.86 -24.83
N HIS A 146 -11.44 -24.65 -25.07
CA HIS A 146 -12.40 -24.36 -26.14
C HIS A 146 -13.24 -23.13 -25.78
N PRO A 147 -13.35 -22.13 -26.68
CA PRO A 147 -13.94 -20.84 -26.37
C PRO A 147 -15.41 -20.93 -25.97
N ILE A 148 -16.19 -21.83 -26.60
CA ILE A 148 -17.62 -21.99 -26.31
C ILE A 148 -17.88 -22.54 -24.89
N PRO A 149 -17.36 -23.72 -24.46
CA PRO A 149 -17.48 -24.19 -23.08
C PRO A 149 -16.92 -23.21 -22.06
N PHE A 150 -15.79 -22.58 -22.38
CA PHE A 150 -15.19 -21.58 -21.53
C PHE A 150 -16.13 -20.40 -21.29
N PHE A 151 -16.68 -19.79 -22.34
CA PHE A 151 -17.51 -18.60 -22.23
C PHE A 151 -18.89 -18.87 -21.65
N CYS A 152 -19.50 -20.01 -21.97
CA CYS A 152 -20.85 -20.35 -21.51
C CYS A 152 -20.89 -21.02 -20.12
N TRP A 153 -19.83 -21.70 -19.68
CA TRP A 153 -19.83 -22.41 -18.38
C TRP A 153 -18.71 -21.97 -17.45
N THR A 154 -17.47 -21.87 -17.91
CA THR A 154 -16.33 -21.56 -17.04
C THR A 154 -16.32 -20.09 -16.61
N LEU A 155 -16.57 -19.17 -17.54
CA LEU A 155 -16.55 -17.73 -17.31
C LEU A 155 -17.67 -17.28 -16.35
N PRO A 156 -18.95 -17.68 -16.50
CA PRO A 156 -20.00 -17.29 -15.55
C PRO A 156 -19.76 -17.88 -14.16
N ARG A 157 -19.28 -19.13 -14.08
CA ARG A 157 -18.89 -19.74 -12.80
C ARG A 157 -17.71 -19.01 -12.16
N GLY A 158 -16.73 -18.58 -12.95
CA GLY A 158 -15.63 -17.74 -12.51
C GLY A 158 -16.12 -16.40 -11.98
N ILE A 159 -16.99 -15.72 -12.71
CA ILE A 159 -17.61 -14.45 -12.29
C ILE A 159 -18.40 -14.63 -10.99
N ILE A 160 -19.24 -15.66 -10.89
CA ILE A 160 -20.00 -15.96 -9.67
C ILE A 160 -19.04 -16.26 -8.51
N TRP A 161 -17.99 -17.05 -8.74
CA TRP A 161 -16.98 -17.35 -7.73
C TRP A 161 -16.29 -16.08 -7.25
N VAL A 162 -15.92 -15.19 -8.18
CA VAL A 162 -15.33 -13.87 -7.90
C VAL A 162 -16.29 -13.00 -7.10
N ILE A 163 -17.55 -12.87 -7.53
CA ILE A 163 -18.57 -12.07 -6.83
C ILE A 163 -18.82 -12.59 -5.42
N VAL A 164 -18.79 -13.90 -5.20
CA VAL A 164 -19.00 -14.50 -3.87
C VAL A 164 -17.76 -14.37 -2.99
N ARG A 165 -16.55 -14.53 -3.56
CA ARG A 165 -15.30 -14.59 -2.79
C ARG A 165 -14.64 -13.24 -2.58
N ILE A 166 -14.73 -12.30 -3.52
CA ILE A 166 -14.14 -10.97 -3.39
C ILE A 166 -14.68 -10.23 -2.17
N PRO A 167 -16.00 -10.11 -1.92
CA PRO A 167 -16.50 -9.40 -0.75
C PRO A 167 -16.01 -10.01 0.55
N THR A 168 -15.91 -11.34 0.61
CA THR A 168 -15.36 -12.05 1.77
C THR A 168 -13.86 -11.75 1.93
N ALA A 169 -13.07 -11.80 0.85
CA ALA A 169 -11.65 -11.50 0.87
C ALA A 169 -11.39 -10.02 1.24
N VAL A 170 -12.18 -9.10 0.69
CA VAL A 170 -12.16 -7.67 1.00
C VAL A 170 -12.54 -7.43 2.45
N ALA A 171 -13.57 -8.12 2.97
CA ALA A 171 -13.95 -8.00 4.37
C ALA A 171 -12.85 -8.52 5.32
N ILE A 172 -12.20 -9.63 4.99
CA ILE A 172 -11.05 -10.16 5.74
C ILE A 172 -9.88 -9.19 5.67
N ALA A 173 -9.54 -8.70 4.47
CA ALA A 173 -8.46 -7.73 4.28
C ALA A 173 -8.73 -6.42 5.03
N TYR A 174 -9.97 -5.92 4.97
CA TYR A 174 -10.39 -4.74 5.70
C TYR A 174 -10.27 -4.94 7.22
N ARG A 175 -10.78 -6.05 7.75
CA ARG A 175 -10.64 -6.38 9.19
C ARG A 175 -9.18 -6.51 9.59
N PHE A 176 -8.36 -7.12 8.74
CA PHE A 176 -6.92 -7.25 8.96
C PHE A 176 -6.25 -5.88 9.00
N CYS A 177 -6.43 -5.05 7.97
CA CYS A 177 -5.85 -3.71 7.90
C CYS A 177 -6.32 -2.84 9.06
N ALA A 178 -7.61 -2.83 9.39
CA ALA A 178 -8.15 -2.06 10.52
C ALA A 178 -7.55 -2.52 11.86
N THR A 179 -7.47 -3.83 12.09
CA THR A 179 -6.87 -4.39 13.31
C THR A 179 -5.38 -4.12 13.37
N PHE A 180 -4.67 -4.23 12.24
CA PHE A 180 -3.24 -3.96 12.12
C PHE A 180 -2.92 -2.50 12.36
N ILE A 181 -3.67 -1.57 11.76
CA ILE A 181 -3.53 -0.13 11.99
C ILE A 181 -3.78 0.18 13.47
N CYS A 182 -4.89 -0.31 14.03
CA CYS A 182 -5.22 -0.08 15.45
C CYS A 182 -4.17 -0.67 16.40
N THR A 183 -3.66 -1.86 16.11
CA THR A 183 -2.65 -2.54 16.94
C THR A 183 -1.28 -1.89 16.79
N THR A 184 -0.88 -1.53 15.57
CA THR A 184 0.34 -0.76 15.31
C THR A 184 0.25 0.58 16.03
N PHE A 185 -0.87 1.28 15.89
CA PHE A 185 -1.15 2.51 16.60
C PHE A 185 -1.03 2.31 18.11
N LYS A 186 -1.61 1.26 18.69
CA LYS A 186 -1.50 0.94 20.12
C LYS A 186 -0.06 0.74 20.56
N TYR A 187 0.75 -0.06 19.85
CA TYR A 187 2.16 -0.29 20.19
C TYR A 187 3.05 0.93 20.00
N VAL A 188 2.70 1.76 19.02
CA VAL A 188 3.40 3.00 18.73
C VAL A 188 3.05 4.08 19.76
N HIS A 189 1.75 4.28 20.05
CA HIS A 189 1.22 5.28 20.98
C HIS A 189 1.44 4.93 22.44
N SER A 190 1.55 3.64 22.79
CA SER A 190 1.89 3.28 24.18
C SER A 190 3.30 3.74 24.56
N ASN A 191 4.08 4.25 23.60
CA ASN A 191 5.37 4.86 23.80
C ASN A 191 5.28 6.34 23.43
N ALA A 192 5.98 7.21 24.17
CA ALA A 192 6.03 8.68 23.97
C ALA A 192 6.55 9.16 22.58
N ARG A 193 6.63 8.28 21.58
CA ARG A 193 7.24 8.49 20.26
C ARG A 193 6.34 9.25 19.29
N LEU A 194 5.02 9.00 19.34
CA LEU A 194 4.11 9.65 18.40
C LEU A 194 3.84 11.10 18.79
N LEU A 195 3.83 11.37 20.10
CA LEU A 195 3.79 12.74 20.63
C LEU A 195 4.95 13.55 20.05
N PHE A 196 6.17 13.00 20.04
CA PHE A 196 7.32 13.67 19.42
C PHE A 196 7.10 14.07 17.95
N GLY A 197 6.48 13.21 17.14
CA GLY A 197 6.15 13.54 15.75
C GLY A 197 5.12 14.67 15.64
N ILE A 198 4.11 14.66 16.50
CA ILE A 198 3.10 15.74 16.59
C ILE A 198 3.74 17.05 17.06
N ASP A 199 4.61 17.00 18.07
CA ASP A 199 5.30 18.18 18.60
C ASP A 199 6.14 18.84 17.50
N VAL A 200 6.85 18.01 16.71
CA VAL A 200 7.62 18.49 15.57
C VAL A 200 6.70 19.15 14.53
N ALA A 201 5.59 18.49 14.19
CA ALA A 201 4.61 19.01 13.24
C ALA A 201 3.97 20.34 13.70
N ILE A 202 3.65 20.47 14.98
CA ILE A 202 3.15 21.73 15.56
C ILE A 202 4.20 22.83 15.40
N GLY A 203 5.47 22.55 15.69
CA GLY A 203 6.56 23.49 15.42
C GLY A 203 6.64 23.89 13.96
N VAL A 204 6.51 22.94 13.03
CA VAL A 204 6.48 23.22 11.58
C VAL A 204 5.35 24.18 11.21
N ALA A 205 4.14 23.91 11.71
CA ALA A 205 2.97 24.76 11.47
C ALA A 205 3.18 26.18 12.03
N VAL A 206 3.70 26.31 13.25
CA VAL A 206 3.99 27.62 13.85
C VAL A 206 5.01 28.39 13.00
N GLY A 207 6.08 27.75 12.56
CA GLY A 207 7.09 28.42 11.72
C GLY A 207 6.54 28.86 10.36
N HIS A 208 5.62 28.08 9.77
CA HIS A 208 4.92 28.48 8.54
C HIS A 208 4.05 29.73 8.76
N TYR A 209 3.13 29.69 9.74
CA TYR A 209 2.19 30.79 9.97
C TYR A 209 2.85 32.06 10.50
N THR A 210 4.00 31.96 11.16
CA THR A 210 4.77 33.11 11.64
C THR A 210 5.79 33.63 10.62
N GLY A 211 6.01 32.92 9.50
CA GLY A 211 7.06 33.27 8.53
C GLY A 211 8.48 33.11 9.07
N SER A 212 8.69 32.33 10.15
CA SER A 212 9.97 32.21 10.83
C SER A 212 10.26 30.76 11.23
N ALA A 213 11.21 30.13 10.53
CA ALA A 213 11.66 28.79 10.88
C ALA A 213 12.26 28.70 12.29
N LEU A 214 12.90 29.77 12.76
CA LEU A 214 13.45 29.84 14.12
C LEU A 214 12.33 29.74 15.17
N LEU A 215 11.23 30.48 14.99
CA LEU A 215 10.07 30.40 15.88
C LEU A 215 9.42 29.02 15.80
N GLY A 216 9.35 28.42 14.62
CA GLY A 216 8.87 27.04 14.46
C GLY A 216 9.71 26.02 15.22
N GLY A 217 11.03 26.13 15.13
CA GLY A 217 11.97 25.31 15.90
C GLY A 217 11.76 25.44 17.40
N LEU A 218 11.74 26.67 17.92
CA LEU A 218 11.51 26.93 19.35
C LEU A 218 10.14 26.43 19.82
N ALA A 219 9.10 26.63 19.01
CA ALA A 219 7.74 26.16 19.31
C ALA A 219 7.68 24.63 19.40
N GLY A 220 8.31 23.91 18.47
CA GLY A 220 8.36 22.45 18.51
C GLY A 220 9.07 21.92 19.75
N GLY A 221 10.21 22.51 20.13
CA GLY A 221 10.91 22.14 21.36
C GLY A 221 10.12 22.47 22.63
N ALA A 222 9.51 23.66 22.70
CA ALA A 222 8.70 24.07 23.84
C ALA A 222 7.46 23.18 24.00
N TRP A 223 6.80 22.85 22.89
CA TRP A 223 5.66 21.95 22.89
C TRP A 223 6.04 20.55 23.33
N TRP A 224 7.17 20.02 22.84
CA TRP A 224 7.73 18.74 23.34
C TRP A 224 7.99 18.75 24.85
N LEU A 225 8.55 19.84 25.38
CA LEU A 225 8.84 19.96 26.81
C LEU A 225 7.54 19.95 27.64
N LEU A 226 6.53 20.66 27.15
CA LEU A 226 5.20 20.73 27.77
C LEU A 226 4.51 19.37 27.72
N ASP A 227 4.55 18.69 26.58
CA ASP A 227 3.98 17.37 26.39
C ASP A 227 4.66 16.31 27.27
N TRP A 228 5.99 16.34 27.34
CA TRP A 228 6.77 15.52 28.27
C TRP A 228 6.34 15.75 29.72
N HIS A 229 6.23 17.01 30.16
CA HIS A 229 5.88 17.28 31.55
C HIS A 229 4.41 16.95 31.88
N LEU A 230 3.46 17.33 31.01
CA LEU A 230 2.04 17.11 31.26
C LEU A 230 1.65 15.64 31.04
N ILE A 231 1.98 15.07 29.89
CA ILE A 231 1.53 13.72 29.56
C ILE A 231 2.44 12.68 30.21
N SER A 232 3.76 12.79 30.03
CA SER A 232 4.66 11.74 30.50
C SER A 232 4.83 11.73 32.02
N VAL A 233 5.05 12.89 32.64
CA VAL A 233 5.25 12.95 34.10
C VAL A 233 3.93 12.94 34.86
N LYS A 234 2.98 13.84 34.55
CA LYS A 234 1.74 13.95 35.34
C LYS A 234 0.71 12.86 35.03
N VAL A 235 0.44 12.60 33.76
CA VAL A 235 -0.63 11.64 33.38
C VAL A 235 -0.12 10.19 33.46
N MET A 236 1.07 9.91 32.92
CA MET A 236 1.61 8.55 32.89
C MET A 236 2.45 8.16 34.12
N GLY A 237 2.77 9.12 34.99
CA GLY A 237 3.53 8.84 36.22
C GLY A 237 4.97 8.38 35.97
N LEU A 238 5.56 8.69 34.81
CA LEU A 238 6.94 8.32 34.51
C LEU A 238 7.88 9.14 35.40
N LYS A 239 8.76 8.46 36.15
CA LYS A 239 9.83 9.13 36.88
C LYS A 239 10.78 9.75 35.87
N ALA A 240 11.11 11.04 36.05
CA ALA A 240 12.12 11.70 35.26
C ALA A 240 13.44 10.93 35.40
N ALA A 241 13.90 10.35 34.28
CA ALA A 241 15.18 9.66 34.17
C ALA A 241 16.30 10.66 33.90
#